data_AF-A0A961W9P3-F1
#
_entry.id   AF-A0A961W9P3-F1
#
_cell.length_a   1.000
_cell.length_b   1.000
_cell.length_c   1.000
_cell.angle_alpha   90.00
_cell.angle_beta   90.00
_cell.angle_gamma   90.00
#
_symmetry.space_group_name_H-M   'P 1'
#
loop_
_entity.id
_entity.type
_entity.pdbx_description
1 polymer ?
#
loop_
_entity_poly.entity_id
_entity_poly.type
_entity_poly.pdbx_seq_one_letter_code
_entity_poly.pdbx_strand_id
1 'polypeptide(L)'
;MRYLLAFPVTVLPLAVYIALAGTTDWNAVVYSTRMLSGSLFQLTAGQALVGFSIAMLFVEVVKATRTGFAPIVDHVLSTVVALAYIVLFIVHAPAATGVFALLMLTALADLVAGFWISLNVARRDVAISPGGSF
;
A
#
# COMPACT_ATOMS: atom_id res chain seq x y z
N MET A 1 -26.29 -1.33 -7.70
CA MET A 1 -25.00 -0.71 -7.31
C MET A 1 -23.88 -1.71 -6.97
N ARG A 2 -23.99 -3.00 -7.34
CA ARG A 2 -22.97 -4.04 -7.03
C ARG A 2 -21.93 -4.25 -8.15
N TYR A 3 -22.20 -3.71 -9.35
CA TYR A 3 -21.33 -3.85 -10.53
C TYR A 3 -20.11 -2.90 -10.52
N LEU A 4 -20.22 -1.71 -9.92
CA LEU A 4 -19.07 -0.80 -9.74
C LEU A 4 -18.01 -1.37 -8.78
N LEU A 5 -18.40 -2.27 -7.87
CA LEU A 5 -17.47 -2.97 -6.97
C LEU A 5 -16.76 -4.16 -7.64
N ALA A 6 -17.25 -4.64 -8.78
CA ALA A 6 -16.69 -5.79 -9.49
C ALA A 6 -15.59 -5.39 -10.49
N PHE A 7 -15.43 -4.09 -10.76
CA PHE A 7 -14.41 -3.61 -11.68
C PHE A 7 -13.03 -3.60 -10.99
N PRO A 8 -12.02 -4.28 -11.56
CA PRO A 8 -10.68 -4.31 -10.99
C PRO A 8 -10.03 -2.92 -11.11
N VAL A 9 -9.72 -2.32 -9.96
CA VAL A 9 -9.10 -0.98 -9.86
C VAL A 9 -7.68 -1.00 -10.41
N THR A 10 -7.06 -2.18 -10.49
CA THR A 10 -5.79 -2.41 -11.19
C THR A 10 -5.85 -2.15 -12.70
N VAL A 11 -7.03 -1.94 -13.29
CA VAL A 11 -7.13 -1.45 -14.67
C VAL A 11 -6.61 -0.01 -14.80
N LEU A 12 -6.63 0.78 -13.73
CA LEU A 12 -6.12 2.16 -13.76
C LEU A 12 -4.62 2.25 -14.09
N PRO A 13 -3.69 1.55 -13.40
CA PRO A 13 -2.28 1.59 -13.78
C PRO A 13 -2.04 1.03 -15.19
N LEU A 14 -2.81 0.04 -15.63
CA LEU A 14 -2.76 -0.46 -17.01
C LEU A 14 -3.16 0.63 -18.01
N ALA A 15 -4.26 1.33 -17.76
CA ALA A 15 -4.74 2.42 -18.61
C ALA A 15 -3.72 3.56 -18.69
N VAL A 16 -3.11 3.93 -17.56
CA VAL A 16 -2.05 4.95 -17.52
C VAL A 16 -0.83 4.51 -18.33
N TYR A 17 -0.39 3.25 -18.21
CA TYR A 17 0.71 2.74 -19.01
C TYR A 17 0.41 2.81 -20.51
N ILE A 18 -0.74 2.31 -20.94
CA ILE A 18 -1.14 2.31 -22.36
C ILE A 18 -1.25 3.72 -22.91
N ALA A 19 -1.85 4.65 -22.15
CA ALA A 19 -2.04 6.03 -22.59
C ALA A 19 -0.72 6.79 -22.79
N LEU A 20 0.32 6.41 -22.05
CA LEU A 20 1.65 7.05 -22.08
C LEU A 20 2.70 6.22 -22.85
N ALA A 21 2.33 5.02 -23.30
CA ALA A 21 3.22 4.12 -24.01
C ALA A 21 3.70 4.78 -25.31
N GLY A 22 5.02 4.88 -25.47
CA GLY A 22 5.66 5.48 -26.65
C GLY A 22 5.87 7.00 -26.57
N THR A 23 5.28 7.70 -25.60
CA THR A 23 5.50 9.15 -25.38
C THR A 23 6.33 9.46 -24.13
N THR A 24 6.45 8.50 -23.22
CA THR A 24 7.10 8.69 -21.92
C THR A 24 8.37 7.88 -21.81
N ASP A 25 9.46 8.51 -21.39
CA ASP A 25 10.66 7.82 -20.92
C ASP A 25 10.46 7.35 -19.48
N TRP A 26 10.33 6.04 -19.29
CA TRP A 26 10.11 5.44 -17.98
C TRP A 26 11.32 5.54 -17.04
N ASN A 27 12.51 5.82 -17.56
CA ASN A 27 13.72 6.04 -16.77
C ASN A 27 13.89 7.51 -16.36
N ALA A 28 13.11 8.43 -16.91
CA ALA A 28 13.18 9.84 -16.56
C ALA A 28 12.87 10.06 -15.08
N VAL A 29 13.71 10.83 -14.40
CA VAL A 29 13.50 11.23 -13.01
C VAL A 29 12.39 12.27 -12.97
N VAL A 30 11.28 11.94 -12.30
CA VAL A 30 10.10 12.82 -12.18
C VAL A 30 10.01 13.49 -10.81
N TYR A 31 10.71 12.95 -9.82
CA TYR A 31 10.79 13.52 -8.48
C TYR A 31 12.19 13.34 -7.90
N SER A 32 12.69 14.36 -7.22
CA SER A 32 13.99 14.33 -6.57
C SER A 32 13.97 15.18 -5.31
N THR A 33 14.53 14.68 -4.21
CA THR A 33 14.71 15.45 -2.98
C THR A 33 15.94 14.99 -2.21
N ARG A 34 16.52 15.89 -1.42
CA ARG A 34 17.66 15.57 -0.55
C ARG A 34 17.14 14.96 0.76
N MET A 35 17.65 13.78 1.10
CA MET A 35 17.26 13.08 2.33
C MET A 35 18.09 13.54 3.54
N LEU A 36 17.59 13.25 4.74
CA LEU A 36 18.29 13.47 6.02
C LEU A 36 19.63 12.71 6.08
N SER A 37 19.72 11.56 5.43
CA SER A 37 20.96 10.80 5.24
C SER A 37 22.01 11.50 4.37
N GLY A 38 21.68 12.62 3.73
CA GLY A 38 22.54 13.36 2.82
C GLY A 38 22.48 12.89 1.37
N SER A 39 21.96 11.69 1.12
CA SER A 39 21.73 11.14 -0.23
C SER A 39 20.66 11.90 -1.01
N LEU A 40 20.78 11.87 -2.35
CA LEU A 40 19.74 12.36 -3.24
C LEU A 40 18.77 11.22 -3.54
N PHE A 41 17.54 11.31 -3.05
CA PHE A 41 16.48 10.40 -3.44
C PHE A 41 15.90 10.85 -4.78
N GLN A 42 15.81 9.90 -5.71
CA GLN A 42 15.22 10.10 -7.02
C GLN A 42 14.18 9.01 -7.30
N LEU A 43 13.08 9.42 -7.93
CA LEU A 43 12.01 8.54 -8.38
C LEU A 43 11.85 8.69 -9.88
N THR A 44 11.96 7.58 -10.62
CA THR A 44 11.71 7.58 -12.06
C THR A 44 10.21 7.51 -12.36
N ALA A 45 9.81 7.91 -13.58
CA ALA A 45 8.43 7.79 -14.05
C ALA A 45 7.90 6.34 -13.91
N GLY A 46 8.73 5.35 -14.26
CA GLY A 46 8.39 3.93 -14.11
C GLY A 46 8.20 3.52 -12.65
N GLN A 47 9.08 3.95 -11.75
CA GLN A 47 8.92 3.68 -10.32
C GLN A 47 7.67 4.36 -9.75
N ALA A 48 7.36 5.59 -10.15
CA ALA A 48 6.13 6.26 -9.75
C ALA A 48 4.88 5.49 -10.19
N LEU A 49 4.85 4.99 -11.43
CA LEU A 49 3.75 4.16 -11.93
C LEU A 49 3.60 2.84 -11.16
N VAL A 50 4.72 2.18 -10.80
CA VAL A 50 4.68 0.98 -9.96
C VAL A 50 4.17 1.29 -8.55
N GLY A 51 4.59 2.40 -7.95
CA GLY A 51 4.07 2.86 -6.66
C GLY A 51 2.56 3.10 -6.69
N PHE A 52 2.08 3.75 -7.76
CA PHE A 52 0.64 3.90 -8.02
C PHE A 52 -0.07 2.55 -8.18
N SER A 53 0.55 1.60 -8.89
CA SER A 53 0.01 0.25 -9.09
C SER A 53 -0.16 -0.51 -7.78
N ILE A 54 0.81 -0.40 -6.86
CA ILE A 54 0.74 -0.98 -5.51
C ILE A 54 -0.43 -0.36 -4.73
N ALA A 55 -0.61 0.97 -4.79
CA ALA A 55 -1.73 1.62 -4.13
C ALA A 55 -3.10 1.16 -4.67
N MET A 56 -3.22 1.01 -6.00
CA MET A 56 -4.45 0.51 -6.63
C MET A 56 -4.72 -0.96 -6.30
N LEU A 57 -3.67 -1.79 -6.27
CA LEU A 57 -3.76 -3.19 -5.83
C LEU A 57 -4.22 -3.27 -4.36
N PHE A 58 -3.68 -2.41 -3.49
CA PHE A 58 -4.11 -2.34 -2.10
C PHE A 58 -5.61 -2.01 -1.96
N VAL A 59 -6.10 -1.03 -2.73
CA VAL A 59 -7.54 -0.72 -2.78
C VAL A 59 -8.36 -1.94 -3.23
N GLU A 60 -7.86 -2.70 -4.21
CA GLU A 60 -8.50 -3.94 -4.67
C GLU A 60 -8.62 -4.97 -3.54
N VAL A 61 -7.53 -5.21 -2.81
CA VAL A 61 -7.49 -6.15 -1.68
C VAL A 61 -8.44 -5.72 -0.56
N VAL A 62 -8.47 -4.44 -0.21
CA VAL A 62 -9.39 -3.92 0.81
C VAL A 62 -10.84 -4.15 0.41
N LYS A 63 -11.20 -3.93 -0.87
CA LYS A 63 -12.55 -4.23 -1.37
C LYS A 63 -12.87 -5.74 -1.37
N ALA A 64 -11.89 -6.58 -1.68
CA ALA A 64 -12.06 -8.03 -1.83
C ALA A 64 -12.17 -8.77 -0.48
N THR A 65 -11.72 -8.16 0.62
CA THR A 65 -11.64 -8.84 1.91
C THR A 65 -13.03 -8.99 2.54
N ARG A 66 -13.67 -10.14 2.29
CA ARG A 66 -14.89 -10.60 2.96
C ARG A 66 -14.52 -11.59 4.07
N THR A 67 -14.45 -11.09 5.32
CA THR A 67 -14.47 -11.85 6.59
C THR A 67 -13.40 -12.95 6.82
N GLY A 68 -12.68 -12.84 7.94
CA GLY A 68 -11.83 -13.90 8.51
C GLY A 68 -11.02 -13.36 9.69
N PHE A 69 -10.82 -14.16 10.74
CA PHE A 69 -10.11 -13.79 11.97
C PHE A 69 -8.70 -13.25 11.69
N ALA A 70 -8.31 -12.16 12.35
CA ALA A 70 -6.95 -11.62 12.29
C ALA A 70 -6.13 -12.10 13.50
N PRO A 71 -4.98 -12.77 13.28
CA PRO A 71 -3.97 -12.92 14.32
C PRO A 71 -3.38 -11.53 14.61
N ILE A 72 -3.55 -11.01 15.82
CA ILE A 72 -2.95 -9.74 16.28
C ILE A 72 -1.43 -9.69 15.99
N VAL A 73 -0.78 -10.85 15.99
CA VAL A 73 0.63 -11.04 15.66
C VAL A 73 0.97 -10.52 14.26
N ASP A 74 0.12 -10.76 13.25
CA ASP A 74 0.37 -10.32 11.88
C ASP A 74 0.41 -8.79 11.81
N HIS A 75 -0.54 -8.11 12.47
CA HIS A 75 -0.55 -6.65 12.51
C HIS A 75 0.69 -6.07 13.21
N VAL A 76 1.11 -6.67 14.33
CA VAL A 76 2.31 -6.23 15.07
C VAL A 76 3.57 -6.41 14.22
N LEU A 77 3.73 -7.57 13.56
CA LEU A 77 4.87 -7.83 12.69
C LEU A 77 4.90 -6.88 11.49
N SER A 78 3.77 -6.67 10.80
CA SER A 78 3.67 -5.70 9.70
C SER A 78 3.98 -4.28 10.15
N THR A 79 3.58 -3.89 11.38
CA THR A 79 3.91 -2.58 11.97
C THR A 79 5.42 -2.43 12.16
N VAL A 80 6.08 -3.43 12.75
CA VAL A 80 7.53 -3.42 12.97
C VAL A 80 8.28 -3.33 11.64
N VAL A 81 7.87 -4.10 10.63
CA VAL A 81 8.48 -4.08 9.30
C VAL A 81 8.28 -2.72 8.63
N ALA A 82 7.08 -2.16 8.65
CA ALA A 82 6.80 -0.84 8.08
C ALA A 82 7.64 0.27 8.74
N LEU A 83 7.76 0.25 10.07
CA LEU A 83 8.61 1.19 10.80
C LEU A 83 10.09 1.01 10.45
N ALA A 84 10.57 -0.23 10.33
CA ALA A 84 11.94 -0.50 9.90
C ALA A 84 12.23 0.09 8.50
N TYR A 85 11.29 -0.07 7.56
CA TYR A 85 11.40 0.57 6.24
C TYR A 85 11.46 2.10 6.33
N ILE A 86 10.57 2.74 7.10
CA ILE A 86 10.56 4.21 7.24
C ILE A 86 11.90 4.70 7.81
N VAL A 87 12.36 4.08 8.90
CA VAL A 87 13.61 4.48 9.57
C VAL A 87 14.80 4.28 8.63
N LEU A 88 14.91 3.13 7.99
CA LEU A 88 15.98 2.84 7.04
C LEU A 88 15.96 3.81 5.86
N PHE A 89 14.79 4.11 5.29
CA PHE A 89 14.68 5.05 4.17
C PHE A 89 15.21 6.44 4.53
N ILE A 90 14.93 6.92 5.74
CA ILE A 90 15.33 8.25 6.19
C ILE A 90 16.82 8.31 6.54
N VAL A 91 17.32 7.31 7.26
CA VAL A 91 18.63 7.36 7.94
C VAL A 91 19.73 6.66 7.12
N HIS A 92 19.41 5.57 6.43
CA HIS A 92 20.42 4.76 5.74
C HIS A 92 20.63 5.26 4.32
N ALA A 93 21.76 5.93 4.06
CA ALA A 93 22.08 6.52 2.75
C ALA A 93 21.89 5.59 1.53
N PRO A 94 22.26 4.29 1.58
CA PRO A 94 21.99 3.34 0.50
C PRO A 94 20.51 3.02 0.27
N ALA A 95 19.65 3.25 1.26
CA ALA A 95 18.20 3.03 1.15
C ALA A 95 17.49 4.20 0.43
N ALA A 96 18.16 5.31 0.13
CA ALA A 96 17.60 6.48 -0.56
C ALA A 96 17.34 6.24 -2.07
N THR A 97 16.73 5.10 -2.42
CA THR A 97 16.48 4.70 -3.81
C THR A 97 14.98 4.54 -4.08
N GLY A 98 14.57 4.76 -5.32
CA GLY A 98 13.19 4.48 -5.75
C GLY A 98 12.76 3.04 -5.51
N VAL A 99 13.67 2.06 -5.66
CA VAL A 99 13.38 0.65 -5.38
C VAL A 99 13.05 0.43 -3.90
N PHE A 100 13.84 1.00 -3.00
CA PHE A 100 13.57 0.89 -1.56
C PHE A 100 12.26 1.58 -1.18
N ALA A 101 11.94 2.72 -1.81
CA ALA A 101 10.66 3.39 -1.63
C ALA A 101 9.47 2.52 -2.06
N LEU A 102 9.60 1.73 -3.13
CA LEU A 102 8.57 0.76 -3.54
C LEU A 102 8.41 -0.37 -2.53
N LEU A 103 9.51 -0.92 -2.03
CA LEU A 103 9.45 -1.94 -0.96
C LEU A 103 8.77 -1.37 0.30
N MET A 104 9.13 -0.15 0.70
CA MET A 104 8.45 0.56 1.79
C MET A 104 6.95 0.72 1.51
N LEU A 105 6.53 1.10 0.29
CA LEU A 105 5.11 1.20 -0.06
C LEU A 105 4.39 -0.15 0.06
N THR A 106 5.01 -1.28 -0.29
CA THR A 106 4.40 -2.60 -0.09
C THR A 106 4.20 -2.93 1.38
N ALA A 107 5.19 -2.63 2.25
CA ALA A 107 5.07 -2.83 3.70
C ALA A 107 4.01 -1.91 4.33
N LEU A 108 3.89 -0.67 3.85
CA LEU A 108 2.85 0.25 4.30
C LEU A 108 1.46 -0.22 3.88
N ALA A 109 1.30 -0.72 2.65
CA ALA A 109 0.05 -1.30 2.20
C ALA A 109 -0.37 -2.51 3.06
N ASP A 110 0.57 -3.38 3.41
CA ASP A 110 0.35 -4.53 4.29
C ASP A 110 -0.08 -4.13 5.72
N LEU A 111 0.63 -3.18 6.34
CA LEU A 111 0.26 -2.63 7.64
C LEU A 111 -1.19 -2.10 7.66
N VAL A 112 -1.54 -1.30 6.66
CA VAL A 112 -2.88 -0.70 6.57
C VAL A 112 -3.94 -1.77 6.26
N ALA A 113 -3.61 -2.79 5.47
CA ALA A 113 -4.48 -3.95 5.24
C ALA A 113 -4.78 -4.69 6.55
N GLY A 114 -3.73 -5.04 7.32
CA GLY A 114 -3.88 -5.74 8.60
C GLY A 114 -4.78 -4.98 9.59
N PHE A 115 -4.64 -3.66 9.66
CA PHE A 115 -5.51 -2.81 10.51
C PHE A 115 -6.97 -2.80 10.03
N TRP A 116 -7.21 -2.59 8.73
CA TRP A 116 -8.56 -2.56 8.15
C TRP A 116 -9.34 -3.85 8.39
N ILE A 117 -8.68 -5.00 8.26
CA ILE A 117 -9.28 -6.31 8.48
C ILE A 117 -9.71 -6.46 9.94
N SER A 118 -8.83 -6.13 10.89
CA SER A 118 -9.12 -6.19 12.33
C SER A 118 -10.34 -5.35 12.72
N LEU A 119 -10.43 -4.10 12.23
CA LEU A 119 -11.55 -3.20 12.53
C LEU A 119 -12.91 -3.74 12.06
N ASN A 120 -12.94 -4.36 10.88
CA ASN A 120 -14.18 -4.91 10.31
C ASN A 120 -14.66 -6.17 11.04
N VAL A 121 -13.76 -6.94 11.66
CA VAL A 121 -14.12 -8.07 12.53
C VAL A 121 -14.78 -7.57 13.81
N ALA A 122 -14.16 -6.62 14.51
CA ALA A 122 -14.69 -6.08 15.77
C ALA A 122 -16.11 -5.50 15.63
N ARG A 123 -16.40 -4.82 14.51
CA ARG A 123 -17.74 -4.27 14.22
C ARG A 123 -18.81 -5.35 14.03
N ARG A 124 -18.44 -6.54 13.56
CA ARG A 124 -19.38 -7.64 13.33
C ARG A 124 -19.75 -8.35 14.63
N ASP A 125 -18.80 -8.53 15.54
CA ASP A 125 -19.05 -9.22 16.81
C ASP A 125 -20.02 -8.42 17.71
N VAL A 126 -20.00 -7.09 17.64
CA VAL A 126 -20.95 -6.20 18.33
C VAL A 126 -22.39 -6.35 17.79
N ALA A 127 -22.57 -6.79 16.54
CA ALA A 127 -23.89 -6.98 15.94
C ALA A 127 -24.57 -8.31 16.35
N ILE A 128 -23.87 -9.24 17.03
CA ILE A 128 -24.38 -10.58 17.40
C ILE A 128 -24.75 -10.65 18.90
N SER A 129 -25.05 -9.53 19.57
CA SER A 129 -25.66 -9.55 20.92
C SER A 129 -27.15 -9.18 20.87
N PRO A 130 -28.06 -10.13 20.59
CA PRO A 130 -29.49 -9.95 20.83
C PRO A 130 -29.83 -10.30 22.28
N GLY A 131 -30.23 -9.30 23.06
CA GLY A 131 -31.06 -9.39 24.26
C GLY A 131 -30.85 -10.58 25.21
N GLY A 132 -29.94 -10.45 26.16
CA GLY A 132 -29.97 -11.25 27.39
C GLY A 132 -30.98 -10.65 28.37
N SER A 133 -32.15 -11.28 28.50
CA SER A 133 -33.15 -10.96 29.52
C SER A 133 -32.67 -11.42 30.91
N PHE A 134 -32.66 -10.49 31.87
CA PHE A 134 -32.67 -10.77 33.31
C PHE A 134 -34.05 -11.24 33.76
#